data_AF-R6GZY5-F1
#
_entry.id   AF-R6GZY5-F1
#
_cell.length_a   1.000
_cell.length_b   1.000
_cell.length_c   1.000
_cell.angle_alpha   90.00
_cell.angle_beta   90.00
_cell.angle_gamma   90.00
#
_symmetry.space_group_name_H-M   'P 1'
#
loop_
_entity.id
_entity.type
_entity.pdbx_description
1 polymer ?
#
loop_
_entity_poly.entity_id
_entity_poly.type
_entity_poly.pdbx_seq_one_letter_code
_entity_poly.pdbx_strand_id
1 'polypeptide(L)'
;MMFNAQTDGSSSQKALKTALAFFQIPPSRPAHDALGDAYHTALICARLDLKRGIQEYEAALQSHENGFHGAELPGCLTRQVYYGLAGKEEALDHMAGPDNLCPTCGAQMTCRRWFSQPGRRYMALAQCPEHGDFLIRVRLSPETGGTFRVSRLTYQGDSEAALAYAKRAEKAESTRQTRRRRRRHPAKRATLPGNPGSMSES
;
A
#
# COMPACT_ATOMS: atom_id res chain seq x y z
N MET A 1 13.99 12.35 11.85
CA MET A 1 13.93 11.11 12.65
C MET A 1 14.63 11.28 13.99
N MET A 2 15.97 11.39 14.07
CA MET A 2 16.65 11.43 15.38
C MET A 2 16.31 12.67 16.24
N PHE A 3 16.26 13.86 15.63
CA PHE A 3 15.80 15.07 16.33
C PHE A 3 14.37 14.90 16.86
N ASN A 4 13.40 14.52 16.00
CA ASN A 4 12.01 14.37 16.43
C ASN A 4 11.82 13.30 17.51
N ALA A 5 12.48 12.14 17.37
CA ALA A 5 12.39 11.05 18.33
C ALA A 5 12.80 11.46 19.76
N GLN A 6 13.74 12.40 19.87
CA GLN A 6 14.24 12.88 21.16
C GLN A 6 13.61 14.21 21.62
N THR A 7 12.64 14.75 20.87
CA THR A 7 12.02 16.04 21.16
C THR A 7 10.50 15.95 21.24
N ASP A 8 9.80 16.08 20.12
CA ASP A 8 8.33 16.15 20.05
C ASP A 8 7.66 14.87 19.55
N GLY A 9 8.44 13.83 19.23
CA GLY A 9 7.95 12.55 18.72
C GLY A 9 7.30 12.62 17.33
N SER A 10 7.38 13.77 16.65
CA SER A 10 6.71 13.97 15.37
C SER A 10 7.36 13.18 14.22
N SER A 11 6.58 12.84 13.20
CA SER A 11 7.08 12.15 12.00
C SER A 11 7.53 13.09 10.88
N SER A 12 7.20 14.39 10.97
CA SER A 12 7.43 15.33 9.87
C SER A 12 8.89 15.76 9.76
N GLN A 13 9.35 16.01 8.53
CA GLN A 13 10.66 16.62 8.31
C GLN A 13 10.67 18.03 8.90
N LYS A 14 11.65 18.30 9.76
CA LYS A 14 11.84 19.63 10.37
C LYS A 14 12.89 20.40 9.59
N ALA A 15 12.60 21.67 9.33
CA ALA A 15 13.60 22.60 8.79
C ALA A 15 14.65 22.93 9.85
N LEU A 16 15.90 23.20 9.42
CA LEU A 16 17.02 23.52 10.31
C LEU A 16 16.69 24.65 11.30
N LYS A 17 16.03 25.72 10.82
CA LYS A 17 15.53 26.84 11.64
C LYS A 17 14.66 26.39 12.83
N THR A 18 13.87 25.33 12.65
CA THR A 18 12.98 24.81 13.70
C THR A 18 13.80 24.17 14.82
N ALA A 19 14.81 23.39 14.46
CA ALA A 19 15.70 22.75 15.44
C ALA A 19 16.57 23.78 16.18
N LEU A 20 17.04 24.82 15.49
CA LEU A 20 17.73 25.95 16.11
C LEU A 20 16.85 26.66 17.15
N ALA A 21 15.59 26.97 16.79
CA ALA A 21 14.65 27.58 17.71
C ALA A 21 14.35 26.69 18.92
N PHE A 22 14.13 25.39 18.71
CA PHE A 22 13.86 24.43 19.77
C PHE A 22 14.99 24.38 20.81
N PHE A 23 16.25 24.30 20.37
CA PHE A 23 17.41 24.29 21.26
C PHE A 23 17.90 25.69 21.67
N GLN A 24 17.18 26.73 21.27
CA GLN A 24 17.52 28.14 21.53
C GLN A 24 18.94 28.48 21.06
N ILE A 25 19.34 27.95 19.90
CA ILE A 25 20.63 28.22 19.27
C ILE A 25 20.47 29.45 18.36
N PRO A 26 21.24 30.53 18.57
CA PRO A 26 21.18 31.70 17.71
C PRO A 26 21.61 31.38 16.26
N PRO A 27 20.90 31.89 15.24
CA PRO A 27 21.28 31.73 13.83
C PRO A 27 22.46 32.66 13.49
N SER A 28 23.65 32.31 14.00
CA SER A 28 24.85 33.15 13.95
C SER A 28 25.57 33.18 12.58
N ARG A 29 25.03 32.50 11.57
CA ARG A 29 25.59 32.39 10.21
C ARG A 29 24.47 32.46 9.19
N PRO A 30 24.75 32.89 7.94
CA PRO A 30 23.76 32.92 6.87
C PRO A 30 23.14 31.52 6.65
N ALA A 31 21.83 31.48 6.44
CA ALA A 31 21.16 30.26 6.01
C ALA A 31 21.49 29.96 4.54
N HIS A 32 21.44 28.68 4.15
CA HIS A 32 21.77 28.22 2.79
C HIS A 32 23.25 28.43 2.41
N ASP A 33 24.11 28.70 3.40
CA ASP A 33 25.55 28.59 3.30
C ASP A 33 25.96 27.21 3.83
N ALA A 34 26.67 26.42 3.03
CA ALA A 34 26.98 25.04 3.38
C ALA A 34 27.79 24.93 4.69
N LEU A 35 28.73 25.87 4.91
CA LEU A 35 29.52 25.89 6.13
C LEU A 35 28.68 26.34 7.34
N GLY A 36 27.81 27.32 7.15
CA GLY A 36 26.82 27.77 8.13
C GLY A 36 25.88 26.66 8.56
N ASP A 37 25.27 25.97 7.59
CA ASP A 37 24.34 24.87 7.82
C ASP A 37 25.04 23.69 8.50
N ALA A 38 26.29 23.37 8.12
CA ALA A 38 27.08 22.34 8.79
C ALA A 38 27.41 22.71 10.24
N TYR A 39 27.81 23.95 10.50
CA TYR A 39 28.09 24.46 11.83
C TYR A 39 26.85 24.39 12.74
N HIS A 40 25.70 24.87 12.24
CA HIS A 40 24.43 24.82 12.99
C HIS A 40 23.96 23.39 13.22
N THR A 41 24.12 22.51 12.23
CA THR A 41 23.84 21.08 12.38
C THR A 41 24.72 20.46 13.47
N ALA A 42 26.01 20.79 13.52
CA ALA A 42 26.91 20.29 14.57
C ALA A 42 26.48 20.74 15.97
N LEU A 43 26.07 22.01 16.12
CA LEU A 43 25.54 22.51 17.40
C LEU A 43 24.26 21.78 17.83
N ILE A 44 23.35 21.50 16.89
CA ILE A 44 22.14 20.71 17.16
C ILE A 44 22.53 19.29 17.58
N CYS A 45 23.44 18.64 16.85
CA CYS A 45 23.92 17.29 17.17
C CYS A 45 24.55 17.22 18.56
N ALA A 46 25.24 18.27 19.00
CA ALA A 46 25.81 18.35 20.35
C ALA A 46 24.76 18.42 21.47
N ARG A 47 23.50 18.74 21.15
CA ARG A 47 22.36 18.74 22.08
C ARG A 47 21.55 17.45 22.07
N LEU A 48 21.84 16.54 21.14
CA LEU A 48 21.16 15.26 21.01
C LEU A 48 22.00 14.14 21.65
N ASP A 49 21.32 13.10 22.14
CA ASP A 49 21.99 11.85 22.47
C ASP A 49 22.25 11.07 21.18
N LEU A 50 23.40 11.33 20.55
CA LEU A 50 23.80 10.67 19.30
C LEU A 50 24.02 9.16 19.50
N LYS A 51 24.49 8.74 20.68
CA LYS A 51 24.77 7.32 20.95
C LYS A 51 23.49 6.51 20.97
N ARG A 52 22.51 6.94 21.76
CA ARG A 52 21.17 6.33 21.78
C ARG A 52 20.51 6.44 20.40
N GLY A 53 20.60 7.61 19.78
CA GLY A 53 19.97 7.87 18.49
C GLY A 53 20.50 6.98 17.36
N ILE A 54 21.81 6.66 17.34
CA ILE A 54 22.39 5.70 16.38
C ILE A 54 21.91 4.28 16.65
N GLN A 55 21.85 3.86 17.91
CA GLN A 55 21.37 2.52 18.29
C GLN A 55 19.90 2.31 17.91
N GLU A 56 19.08 3.34 18.07
CA GLU A 56 17.65 3.29 17.76
C GLU A 56 17.34 3.60 16.29
N TYR A 57 18.32 4.07 15.52
CA TYR A 57 18.10 4.62 14.18
C TYR A 57 17.43 3.63 13.22
N GLU A 58 17.83 2.36 13.25
CA GLU A 58 17.27 1.32 12.39
C GLU A 58 15.82 0.99 12.77
N ALA A 59 15.52 0.86 14.07
CA ALA A 59 14.16 0.64 14.55
C ALA A 59 13.27 1.88 14.29
N ALA A 60 13.82 3.08 14.44
CA ALA A 60 13.16 4.34 14.09
C ALA A 60 12.88 4.43 12.58
N LEU A 61 13.79 3.96 11.73
CA LEU A 61 13.57 3.85 10.28
C LEU A 61 12.47 2.84 9.95
N GLN A 62 12.50 1.65 10.53
CA GLN A 62 11.48 0.62 10.27
C GLN A 62 10.09 1.04 10.78
N SER A 63 9.99 1.63 11.97
CA SER A 63 8.75 2.24 12.46
C SER A 63 8.35 3.46 11.64
N HIS A 64 9.30 4.22 11.10
CA HIS A 64 9.02 5.28 10.14
C HIS A 64 8.56 4.72 8.78
N GLU A 65 8.95 3.52 8.40
CA GLU A 65 8.48 2.92 7.15
C GLU A 65 7.15 2.20 7.29
N ASN A 66 6.87 1.64 8.47
CA ASN A 66 5.62 0.95 8.80
C ASN A 66 4.55 1.89 9.37
N GLY A 67 4.92 3.03 9.94
CA GLY A 67 3.96 3.99 10.50
C GLY A 67 3.23 4.81 9.43
N PHE A 68 2.27 5.64 9.86
CA PHE A 68 1.57 6.58 9.00
C PHE A 68 2.38 7.87 8.89
N HIS A 69 3.11 8.04 7.79
CA HIS A 69 3.91 9.24 7.53
C HIS A 69 3.42 9.88 6.23
N GLY A 70 3.07 11.17 6.28
CA GLY A 70 2.42 11.89 5.18
C GLY A 70 0.91 12.06 5.40
N ALA A 71 0.13 12.00 4.31
CA ALA A 71 -1.31 12.21 4.37
C ALA A 71 -1.98 11.19 5.31
N GLU A 72 -2.85 11.67 6.19
CA GLU A 72 -3.67 10.82 7.04
C GLU A 72 -4.44 9.81 6.16
N LEU A 73 -4.51 8.57 6.64
CA LEU A 73 -5.32 7.52 6.03
C LEU A 73 -6.46 7.20 6.98
N PRO A 74 -7.59 7.95 6.93
CA PRO A 74 -8.70 7.77 7.85
C PRO A 74 -9.17 6.31 7.90
N GLY A 75 -9.34 5.80 9.13
CA GLY A 75 -9.82 4.43 9.38
C GLY A 75 -8.83 3.31 9.06
N CYS A 76 -7.58 3.63 8.72
CA CYS A 76 -6.55 2.60 8.52
C CYS A 76 -6.05 2.09 9.87
N LEU A 77 -6.17 0.78 10.09
CA LEU A 77 -5.78 0.12 11.34
C LEU A 77 -4.27 -0.12 11.39
N THR A 78 -3.72 -0.67 10.29
CA THR A 78 -2.29 -0.97 10.21
C THR A 78 -1.73 -0.63 8.84
N ARG A 79 -0.45 -0.24 8.84
CA ARG A 79 0.38 -0.11 7.64
C ARG A 79 1.63 -0.95 7.84
N GLN A 80 2.01 -1.69 6.80
CA GLN A 80 3.20 -2.54 6.80
C GLN A 80 3.88 -2.43 5.43
N VAL A 81 5.20 -2.52 5.41
CA VAL A 81 6.00 -2.50 4.19
C VAL A 81 6.89 -3.72 4.14
N TYR A 82 6.90 -4.37 2.97
CA TYR A 82 7.70 -5.55 2.68
C TYR A 82 8.61 -5.24 1.49
N TYR A 83 9.78 -5.88 1.45
CA TYR A 83 10.83 -5.64 0.45
C TYR A 83 11.28 -6.96 -0.18
N GLY A 84 11.94 -6.88 -1.33
CA GLY A 84 12.65 -8.03 -1.91
C GLY A 84 11.77 -9.10 -2.56
N LEU A 85 10.48 -8.84 -2.77
CA LEU A 85 9.56 -9.82 -3.37
C LEU A 85 9.78 -9.85 -4.89
N ALA A 86 10.06 -11.02 -5.48
CA ALA A 86 10.53 -11.14 -6.87
C ALA A 86 9.43 -10.85 -7.91
N GLY A 87 8.16 -10.93 -7.52
CA GLY A 87 7.07 -10.73 -8.46
C GLY A 87 5.71 -10.48 -7.84
N LYS A 88 4.74 -10.22 -8.72
CA LYS A 88 3.35 -9.97 -8.32
C LYS A 88 2.73 -11.17 -7.59
N GLU A 89 2.95 -12.38 -8.09
CA GLU A 89 2.34 -13.60 -7.55
C GLU A 89 2.84 -13.87 -6.13
N GLU A 90 4.16 -13.97 -5.96
CA GLU A 90 4.80 -14.08 -4.65
C GLU A 90 4.35 -12.99 -3.67
N ALA A 91 4.28 -11.73 -4.12
CA ALA A 91 3.81 -10.64 -3.28
C ALA A 91 2.36 -10.85 -2.81
N LEU A 92 1.44 -11.26 -3.70
CA LEU A 92 0.04 -11.46 -3.33
C LEU A 92 -0.16 -12.71 -2.47
N ASP A 93 0.64 -13.75 -2.68
CA ASP A 93 0.62 -14.97 -1.87
C ASP A 93 1.17 -14.71 -0.47
N HIS A 94 2.26 -13.98 -0.36
CA HIS A 94 2.80 -13.53 0.93
C HIS A 94 1.77 -12.69 1.69
N MET A 95 1.09 -11.74 1.03
CA MET A 95 0.04 -10.92 1.64
C MET A 95 -1.21 -11.72 2.04
N ALA A 96 -1.43 -12.90 1.46
CA ALA A 96 -2.53 -13.82 1.80
C ALA A 96 -2.12 -14.94 2.76
N GLY A 97 -0.81 -15.09 3.01
CA GLY A 97 -0.19 -16.19 3.72
C GLY A 97 0.06 -15.89 5.21
N PRO A 98 1.21 -16.29 5.76
CA PRO A 98 1.48 -16.23 7.20
C PRO A 98 1.34 -14.83 7.82
N ASP A 99 1.68 -13.80 7.07
CA ASP A 99 1.64 -12.42 7.59
C ASP A 99 0.22 -11.83 7.52
N ASN A 100 -0.76 -12.59 7.01
CA ASN A 100 -2.16 -12.21 6.99
C ASN A 100 -2.85 -12.42 8.35
N LEU A 101 -2.36 -11.72 9.38
CA LEU A 101 -2.85 -11.82 10.75
C LEU A 101 -3.90 -10.74 11.07
N CYS A 102 -4.86 -11.09 11.92
CA CYS A 102 -5.86 -10.17 12.41
C CYS A 102 -5.20 -9.06 13.26
N PRO A 103 -5.46 -7.77 12.97
CA PRO A 103 -4.86 -6.68 13.74
C PRO A 103 -5.38 -6.59 15.18
N THR A 104 -6.50 -7.26 15.50
CA THR A 104 -7.11 -7.24 16.84
C THR A 104 -6.63 -8.40 17.73
N CYS A 105 -6.62 -9.63 17.21
CA CYS A 105 -6.30 -10.84 18.00
C CYS A 105 -5.05 -11.60 17.52
N GLY A 106 -4.45 -11.21 16.40
CA GLY A 106 -3.30 -11.90 15.82
C GLY A 106 -3.61 -13.24 15.13
N ALA A 107 -4.87 -13.69 15.11
CA ALA A 107 -5.23 -14.96 14.45
C ALA A 107 -5.03 -14.90 12.92
N GLN A 108 -4.70 -16.05 12.33
CA GLN A 108 -4.57 -16.20 10.88
C GLN A 108 -5.90 -15.88 10.18
N MET A 109 -5.89 -14.91 9.26
CA MET A 109 -7.06 -14.57 8.46
C MET A 109 -7.07 -15.34 7.14
N THR A 110 -8.27 -15.64 6.66
CA THR A 110 -8.48 -16.24 5.34
C THR A 110 -8.67 -15.13 4.31
N CYS A 111 -7.74 -14.99 3.37
CA CYS A 111 -7.82 -13.98 2.32
C CYS A 111 -8.77 -14.44 1.20
N ARG A 112 -9.71 -13.57 0.81
CA ARG A 112 -10.56 -13.77 -0.36
C ARG A 112 -9.81 -13.36 -1.63
N ARG A 113 -10.44 -13.56 -2.79
CA ARG A 113 -9.86 -13.23 -4.10
C ARG A 113 -9.36 -11.78 -4.17
N TRP A 114 -8.12 -11.61 -4.64
CA TRP A 114 -7.55 -10.30 -4.99
C TRP A 114 -8.24 -9.66 -6.20
N PHE A 115 -8.46 -8.35 -6.12
CA PHE A 115 -8.95 -7.50 -7.22
C PHE A 115 -7.88 -6.50 -7.63
N SER A 116 -7.57 -6.46 -8.92
CA SER A 116 -6.59 -5.52 -9.49
C SER A 116 -7.20 -4.14 -9.72
N GLN A 117 -6.40 -3.11 -9.50
CA GLN A 117 -6.68 -1.71 -9.82
C GLN A 117 -5.52 -1.09 -10.62
N PRO A 118 -5.76 0.05 -11.30
CA PRO A 118 -4.68 0.78 -11.97
C PRO A 118 -3.50 1.09 -11.04
N GLY A 119 -2.29 1.08 -11.59
CA GLY A 119 -1.07 1.42 -10.86
C GLY A 119 -0.56 0.33 -9.91
N ARG A 120 -0.68 -0.96 -10.29
CA ARG A 120 -0.20 -2.12 -9.50
C ARG A 120 -0.76 -2.16 -8.07
N ARG A 121 -2.03 -1.78 -7.96
CA ARG A 121 -2.78 -1.79 -6.71
C ARG A 121 -3.70 -3.02 -6.68
N TYR A 122 -3.79 -3.65 -5.52
CA TYR A 122 -4.58 -4.85 -5.30
C TYR A 122 -5.37 -4.71 -4.01
N MET A 123 -6.59 -5.24 -4.00
CA MET A 123 -7.44 -5.20 -2.82
C MET A 123 -8.16 -6.53 -2.63
N ALA A 124 -8.27 -6.99 -1.39
CA ALA A 124 -8.99 -8.20 -1.00
C ALA A 124 -9.65 -7.98 0.36
N LEU A 125 -10.73 -8.71 0.62
CA LEU A 125 -11.21 -8.91 1.99
C LEU A 125 -10.47 -10.09 2.60
N ALA A 126 -10.08 -9.97 3.86
CA ALA A 126 -9.57 -11.05 4.68
C ALA A 126 -10.51 -11.23 5.87
N GLN A 127 -10.85 -12.48 6.19
CA GLN A 127 -11.78 -12.78 7.27
C GLN A 127 -11.04 -13.36 8.45
N CYS A 128 -11.21 -12.74 9.62
CA CYS A 128 -10.86 -13.28 10.92
C CYS A 128 -12.03 -14.12 11.45
N PRO A 129 -11.78 -15.30 12.05
CA PRO A 129 -12.85 -16.13 12.64
C PRO A 129 -13.62 -15.43 13.77
N GLU A 130 -12.97 -14.51 14.50
CA GLU A 130 -13.56 -13.83 15.65
C GLU A 130 -14.03 -12.40 15.34
N HIS A 131 -13.24 -11.66 14.55
CA HIS A 131 -13.43 -10.21 14.37
C HIS A 131 -14.03 -9.83 13.01
N GLY A 132 -14.41 -10.83 12.20
CA GLY A 132 -15.08 -10.61 10.91
C GLY A 132 -14.13 -10.15 9.80
N ASP A 133 -14.67 -9.38 8.86
CA ASP A 133 -13.96 -8.98 7.65
C ASP A 133 -13.04 -7.77 7.89
N PHE A 134 -11.90 -7.78 7.19
CA PHE A 134 -10.95 -6.69 7.07
C PHE A 134 -10.64 -6.44 5.60
N LEU A 135 -10.52 -5.17 5.20
CA LEU A 135 -10.08 -4.82 3.86
C LEU A 135 -8.57 -4.67 3.82
N ILE A 136 -7.93 -5.49 3.00
CA ILE A 136 -6.49 -5.41 2.71
C ILE A 136 -6.29 -4.67 1.40
N ARG A 137 -5.46 -3.62 1.42
CA ARG A 137 -5.05 -2.84 0.24
C ARG A 137 -3.55 -2.92 0.08
N VAL A 138 -3.11 -3.26 -1.11
CA VAL A 138 -1.71 -3.49 -1.42
C VAL A 138 -1.30 -2.66 -2.63
N ARG A 139 -0.11 -2.07 -2.59
CA ARG A 139 0.54 -1.43 -3.74
C ARG A 139 1.94 -2.02 -3.92
N LEU A 140 2.21 -2.50 -5.13
CA LEU A 140 3.54 -2.96 -5.54
C LEU A 140 4.29 -1.81 -6.23
N SER A 141 5.49 -1.52 -5.74
CA SER A 141 6.42 -0.55 -6.31
C SER A 141 7.69 -1.30 -6.73
N PRO A 142 8.11 -1.23 -8.01
CA PRO A 142 9.36 -1.84 -8.45
C PRO A 142 10.56 -1.23 -7.71
N GLU A 143 11.56 -2.05 -7.43
CA GLU A 143 12.84 -1.64 -6.86
C GLU A 143 14.00 -1.97 -7.80
N THR A 144 15.16 -1.37 -7.54
CA THR A 144 16.41 -1.69 -8.23
C THR A 144 16.76 -3.16 -7.97
N GLY A 145 17.10 -3.91 -9.02
CA GLY A 145 17.37 -5.34 -8.91
C GLY A 145 16.19 -6.24 -9.27
N GLY A 146 15.06 -5.67 -9.71
CA GLY A 146 13.94 -6.43 -10.27
C GLY A 146 12.95 -6.99 -9.24
N THR A 147 13.12 -6.63 -7.96
CA THR A 147 12.20 -6.96 -6.88
C THR A 147 11.11 -5.89 -6.71
N PHE A 148 10.18 -6.14 -5.80
CA PHE A 148 9.10 -5.24 -5.43
C PHE A 148 9.11 -4.91 -3.94
N ARG A 149 8.92 -3.62 -3.68
CA ARG A 149 8.41 -3.11 -2.41
C ARG A 149 6.91 -3.19 -2.38
N VAL A 150 6.35 -3.70 -1.29
CA VAL A 150 4.91 -3.89 -1.10
C VAL A 150 4.45 -3.07 0.09
N SER A 151 3.59 -2.07 -0.16
CA SER A 151 2.90 -1.35 0.92
C SER A 151 1.53 -1.99 1.14
N ARG A 152 1.30 -2.51 2.35
CA ARG A 152 0.04 -3.09 2.81
C ARG A 152 -0.65 -2.14 3.78
N LEU A 153 -1.96 -1.98 3.59
CA LEU A 153 -2.84 -1.23 4.47
C LEU A 153 -4.02 -2.13 4.85
N THR A 154 -4.41 -2.11 6.12
CA THR A 154 -5.53 -2.88 6.66
C THR A 154 -6.58 -1.94 7.22
N TYR A 155 -7.84 -2.15 6.85
CA TYR A 155 -8.99 -1.40 7.33
C TYR A 155 -10.04 -2.36 7.89
N GLN A 156 -10.90 -1.88 8.79
CA GLN A 156 -12.06 -2.65 9.24
C GLN A 156 -13.01 -2.94 8.05
N GLY A 157 -13.68 -4.09 8.05
CA GLY A 157 -14.56 -4.53 6.95
C GLY A 157 -15.84 -3.73 6.76
N ASP A 158 -16.22 -2.92 7.74
CA ASP A 158 -17.34 -1.96 7.70
C ASP A 158 -16.90 -0.53 7.38
N SER A 159 -15.59 -0.28 7.22
CA SER A 159 -15.06 1.03 6.87
C SER A 159 -15.63 1.54 5.54
N GLU A 160 -15.67 2.86 5.36
CA GLU A 160 -16.09 3.48 4.08
C GLU A 160 -15.29 2.92 2.90
N ALA A 161 -13.98 2.68 3.09
CA ALA A 161 -13.11 2.07 2.10
C ALA A 161 -13.56 0.63 1.74
N ALA A 162 -14.02 -0.16 2.73
CA ALA A 162 -14.49 -1.52 2.53
C ALA A 162 -15.87 -1.54 1.84
N LEU A 163 -16.77 -0.63 2.20
CA LEU A 163 -18.06 -0.46 1.51
C LEU A 163 -17.89 -0.04 0.04
N ALA A 164 -16.95 0.89 -0.23
CA ALA A 164 -16.61 1.30 -1.60
C ALA A 164 -15.96 0.16 -2.42
N TYR A 165 -15.27 -0.77 -1.75
CA TYR A 165 -14.77 -2.00 -2.37
C TYR A 165 -15.92 -2.96 -2.68
N ALA A 166 -16.81 -3.24 -1.72
CA ALA A 166 -17.89 -4.22 -1.87
C ALA A 166 -18.76 -3.89 -3.10
N LYS A 167 -19.19 -2.63 -3.24
CA LYS A 167 -19.94 -2.15 -4.42
C LYS A 167 -19.20 -2.39 -5.75
N ARG A 168 -17.88 -2.23 -5.77
CA ARG A 168 -17.05 -2.46 -6.98
C ARG A 168 -16.87 -3.95 -7.26
N ALA A 169 -16.68 -4.76 -6.22
CA ALA A 169 -16.52 -6.21 -6.34
C ALA A 169 -17.79 -6.86 -6.89
N GLU A 170 -18.97 -6.46 -6.40
CA GLU A 170 -20.27 -6.90 -6.90
C GLU A 170 -20.48 -6.55 -8.38
N LYS A 171 -20.18 -5.31 -8.78
CA LYS A 171 -20.28 -4.87 -10.18
C LYS A 171 -19.33 -5.66 -11.11
N ALA A 172 -18.14 -5.99 -10.63
CA ALA A 172 -17.19 -6.79 -11.40
C ALA A 172 -17.67 -8.24 -11.58
N GLU A 173 -18.29 -8.81 -10.55
CA GLU A 173 -18.81 -10.18 -10.60
C GLU A 173 -20.05 -10.28 -11.51
N SER A 174 -20.98 -9.33 -11.43
CA SER A 174 -22.17 -9.29 -12.31
C SER A 174 -21.81 -9.12 -13.79
N THR A 175 -20.80 -8.30 -14.09
CA THR A 175 -20.28 -8.13 -15.46
C THR A 175 -19.65 -9.42 -15.99
N ARG A 176 -18.91 -10.15 -15.13
CA ARG A 176 -18.30 -11.44 -15.48
C ARG A 176 -19.36 -12.51 -15.74
N GLN A 177 -20.38 -12.61 -14.90
CA GLN A 177 -21.50 -13.55 -15.09
C GLN A 177 -22.20 -13.30 -16.42
N THR A 178 -22.48 -12.03 -16.76
CA THR A 178 -23.06 -11.65 -18.05
C THR A 178 -22.19 -12.07 -19.24
N ARG A 179 -20.87 -11.84 -19.15
CA ARG A 179 -19.91 -12.29 -20.19
C ARG A 179 -19.85 -13.81 -20.31
N ARG A 180 -19.85 -14.54 -19.20
CA ARG A 180 -19.89 -16.02 -19.20
C ARG A 180 -21.19 -16.54 -19.83
N ARG A 181 -22.35 -15.94 -19.52
CA ARG A 181 -23.63 -16.29 -20.15
C ARG A 181 -23.60 -16.03 -21.66
N ARG A 182 -23.09 -14.88 -22.11
CA ARG A 182 -22.93 -14.57 -23.54
C ARG A 182 -22.00 -15.54 -24.28
N ARG A 183 -20.92 -16.00 -23.64
CA ARG A 183 -20.02 -17.01 -24.23
C ARG A 183 -20.63 -18.40 -24.32
N ARG A 184 -21.61 -18.73 -23.46
CA ARG A 184 -22.31 -20.03 -23.47
C ARG A 184 -23.41 -20.12 -24.53
N HIS A 185 -23.87 -18.99 -25.08
CA HIS A 185 -24.74 -18.99 -26.26
C HIS A 185 -23.88 -18.80 -27.51
N PRO A 186 -23.50 -19.88 -28.24
CA PRO A 186 -22.93 -19.69 -29.57
C PRO A 186 -23.95 -18.90 -30.39
N ALA A 187 -23.51 -17.84 -31.05
CA ALA A 187 -24.33 -17.15 -32.03
C ALA A 187 -24.78 -18.21 -33.04
N LYS A 188 -26.10 -18.40 -33.21
CA LYS A 188 -26.64 -19.22 -34.29
C LYS A 188 -26.00 -18.69 -35.58
N ARG A 189 -25.12 -19.48 -36.20
CA ARG A 189 -24.64 -19.20 -37.56
C ARG A 189 -25.89 -19.03 -38.41
N ALA A 190 -26.09 -17.82 -38.94
CA ALA A 190 -27.15 -17.58 -39.90
C ALA A 190 -26.83 -18.43 -41.14
N THR A 191 -27.61 -19.49 -41.33
CA THR A 191 -27.59 -20.31 -42.54
C THR A 191 -28.04 -19.41 -43.69
N LEU A 192 -27.12 -19.10 -44.62
CA LEU A 192 -27.49 -18.45 -45.89
C LEU A 192 -28.43 -19.39 -46.65
N PRO A 193 -29.60 -18.93 -47.14
CA PRO A 193 -30.46 -19.77 -47.94
C PRO A 193 -29.76 -20.14 -49.27
N GLY A 194 -29.70 -21.44 -49.53
CA GLY A 194 -29.11 -22.01 -50.73
C GLY A 194 -29.86 -21.57 -51.99
N ASN A 195 -29.08 -21.20 -53.00
CA ASN A 195 -29.55 -20.86 -54.33
C ASN A 195 -29.98 -22.15 -55.06
N PRO A 196 -31.21 -22.29 -55.55
CA PRO A 196 -31.60 -23.46 -56.33
C PRO A 196 -31.04 -23.34 -57.75
N GLY A 197 -30.14 -24.27 -58.11
CA GLY A 197 -29.68 -24.45 -59.47
C GLY A 197 -30.64 -25.31 -60.31
N SER A 198 -30.88 -24.87 -61.54
CA SER A 198 -30.96 -25.64 -62.79
C SER A 198 -31.84 -26.91 -62.90
N MET A 199 -32.81 -26.86 -63.82
CA MET A 199 -33.22 -27.96 -64.72
C MET A 199 -33.16 -27.37 -66.15
N SER A 200 -32.30 -27.83 -67.10
CA SER A 200 -32.50 -28.93 -68.08
C SER A 200 -33.84 -28.80 -68.83
N GLU A 201 -33.99 -28.90 -70.15
CA GLU A 201 -33.27 -29.51 -71.29
C GLU A 201 -33.87 -28.93 -72.60
N SER A 202 -33.14 -29.09 -73.71
CA SER A 202 -33.57 -29.21 -75.13
C SER A 202 -34.65 -28.30 -75.72
#